data_AF-A0AB74U4Y1-F1
#
_entry.id   AF-A0AB74U4Y1-F1
#
_cell.length_a   1.000
_cell.length_b   1.000
_cell.length_c   1.000
_cell.angle_alpha   90.00
_cell.angle_beta   90.00
_cell.angle_gamma   90.00
#
_symmetry.space_group_name_H-M   'P 1'
#
loop_
_entity.id
_entity.type
_entity.pdbx_description
1 polymer ?
#
loop_
_entity_poly.entity_id
_entity_poly.type
_entity_poly.pdbx_seq_one_letter_code
_entity_poly.pdbx_strand_id
1 'polypeptide(L)'
;MTQVKCTKLKPKGKHLDEDDREYLEKMARQNRQLPKNKRLTQADMADELGVHPSTISRELKRGQVTQKDPLWREYTIYSASAAQEKIDKGKTNKGPDPEFSPGDSVLKAIETIIISQKYSPCAALQHLKKGDKFPHDQLPCLRTIYHYINADKFEKLTQDHLPREGKTQRRTYHHVKKRKKVVPPNQLIKYRSESINNREEEGH
;
A
#
# COMPACT_ATOMS: atom_id res chain seq x y z
N MET A 1 11.36 3.28 -48.46
CA MET A 1 10.94 4.30 -47.48
C MET A 1 11.21 3.76 -46.09
N THR A 2 12.15 4.35 -45.36
CA THR A 2 12.43 3.99 -43.97
C THR A 2 11.33 4.58 -43.07
N GLN A 3 10.57 3.73 -42.38
CA GLN A 3 9.62 4.20 -41.39
C GLN A 3 10.39 4.81 -40.22
N VAL A 4 10.19 6.10 -39.97
CA VAL A 4 10.73 6.77 -38.78
C VAL A 4 9.89 6.33 -37.58
N LYS A 5 10.43 5.45 -36.73
CA LYS A 5 9.80 5.04 -35.47
C LYS A 5 10.03 6.14 -34.44
N CYS A 6 9.01 6.96 -34.16
CA CYS A 6 9.05 7.98 -33.11
C CYS A 6 8.54 7.40 -31.78
N THR A 7 9.26 6.43 -31.20
CA THR A 7 8.92 5.89 -29.87
C THR A 7 9.49 6.79 -28.77
N LYS A 8 8.64 7.20 -27.82
CA LYS A 8 9.09 7.98 -26.66
C LYS A 8 9.82 7.06 -25.68
N LEU A 9 11.03 7.42 -25.31
CA LEU A 9 11.79 6.70 -24.30
C LEU A 9 11.08 6.78 -22.94
N LYS A 10 11.05 5.65 -22.21
CA LYS A 10 10.48 5.61 -20.86
C LYS A 10 11.35 6.37 -19.85
N PRO A 11 10.74 6.97 -18.80
CA PRO A 11 11.49 7.66 -17.76
C PRO A 11 12.41 6.69 -17.01
N LYS A 12 13.60 7.17 -16.67
CA LYS A 12 14.62 6.38 -15.95
C LYS A 12 14.11 5.96 -14.57
N GLY A 13 14.47 4.74 -14.15
CA GLY A 13 14.19 4.22 -12.81
C GLY A 13 12.79 3.62 -12.61
N LYS A 14 11.93 3.64 -13.63
CA LYS A 14 10.64 2.94 -13.59
C LYS A 14 10.77 1.53 -14.17
N HIS A 15 10.07 0.58 -13.55
CA HIS A 15 9.89 -0.77 -14.11
C HIS A 15 8.88 -0.74 -15.25
N LEU A 16 8.88 -1.80 -16.08
CA LEU A 16 7.78 -2.06 -17.01
C LEU A 16 6.47 -2.14 -16.23
N ASP A 17 5.44 -1.50 -16.76
CA ASP A 17 4.09 -1.58 -16.22
C ASP A 17 3.41 -2.89 -16.63
N GLU A 18 2.25 -3.19 -16.06
CA GLU A 18 1.45 -4.35 -16.45
C GLU A 18 1.04 -4.29 -17.93
N ASP A 19 0.56 -3.14 -18.39
CA ASP A 19 0.20 -2.89 -19.79
C ASP A 19 1.38 -3.14 -20.75
N ASP A 20 2.60 -2.76 -20.35
CA ASP A 20 3.79 -2.99 -21.17
C ASP A 20 4.11 -4.48 -21.28
N ARG A 21 3.90 -5.24 -20.21
CA ARG A 21 4.12 -6.70 -20.20
C ARG A 21 3.08 -7.38 -21.07
N GLU A 22 1.82 -6.98 -20.99
CA GLU A 22 0.77 -7.51 -21.85
C GLU A 22 1.04 -7.19 -23.33
N TYR A 23 1.50 -5.96 -23.62
CA TYR A 23 1.94 -5.59 -24.96
C TYR A 23 3.12 -6.45 -25.45
N LEU A 24 4.13 -6.64 -24.60
CA LEU A 24 5.27 -7.51 -24.88
C LEU A 24 4.84 -8.97 -25.13
N GLU A 25 3.87 -9.48 -24.38
CA GLU A 25 3.31 -10.82 -24.59
C GLU A 25 2.62 -10.93 -25.94
N LYS A 26 1.76 -9.97 -26.28
CA LYS A 26 1.09 -9.93 -27.58
C LYS A 26 2.10 -9.91 -28.72
N MET A 27 3.12 -9.06 -28.62
CA MET A 27 4.21 -8.95 -29.59
C MET A 27 5.02 -10.26 -29.69
N ALA A 28 5.38 -10.87 -28.57
CA ALA A 28 6.10 -12.15 -28.55
C ALA A 28 5.28 -13.29 -29.19
N ARG A 29 3.96 -13.31 -28.95
CA ARG A 29 3.03 -14.28 -29.54
C ARG A 29 2.92 -14.12 -31.05
N GLN A 30 2.79 -12.89 -31.54
CA GLN A 30 2.78 -12.58 -32.96
C GLN A 30 4.12 -12.93 -33.62
N ASN A 31 5.23 -12.59 -32.96
CA ASN A 31 6.58 -12.87 -33.45
C ASN A 31 6.85 -14.38 -33.62
N ARG A 32 6.30 -15.24 -32.74
CA ARG A 32 6.44 -16.70 -32.85
C ARG A 32 5.81 -17.25 -34.15
N GLN A 33 4.72 -16.64 -34.61
CA GLN A 33 3.99 -17.05 -35.82
C GLN A 33 4.73 -16.65 -37.12
N LEU A 34 5.65 -15.69 -37.03
CA LEU A 34 6.43 -15.24 -38.19
C LEU A 34 7.50 -16.28 -38.59
N PRO A 35 7.81 -16.38 -39.90
CA PRO A 35 8.91 -17.22 -40.36
C PRO A 35 10.24 -16.70 -39.81
N LYS A 36 11.21 -17.59 -39.60
CA LYS A 36 12.46 -17.32 -38.87
C LYS A 36 13.21 -16.06 -39.35
N ASN A 37 13.18 -15.79 -40.65
CA ASN A 37 13.83 -14.65 -41.30
C ASN A 37 13.13 -13.29 -41.06
N LYS A 38 11.86 -13.29 -40.65
CA LYS A 38 11.07 -12.08 -40.36
C LYS A 38 10.81 -11.89 -38.86
N ARG A 39 11.39 -12.72 -38.00
CA ARG A 39 11.20 -12.61 -36.56
C ARG A 39 11.89 -11.36 -36.03
N LEU A 40 11.17 -10.62 -35.20
CA LEU A 40 11.68 -9.48 -34.45
C LEU A 40 12.74 -9.95 -33.46
N THR A 41 13.84 -9.22 -33.39
CA THR A 41 14.88 -9.43 -32.39
C THR A 41 14.49 -8.77 -31.06
N GLN A 42 15.23 -9.07 -29.99
CA GLN A 42 15.02 -8.39 -28.71
C GLN A 42 15.31 -6.89 -28.78
N ALA A 43 16.19 -6.46 -29.70
CA ALA A 43 16.45 -5.05 -29.96
C ALA A 43 15.23 -4.38 -30.61
N ASP A 44 14.64 -5.02 -31.63
CA ASP A 44 13.45 -4.47 -32.30
C ASP A 44 12.26 -4.33 -31.33
N MET A 45 12.04 -5.34 -30.48
CA MET A 45 11.00 -5.31 -29.45
C MET A 45 11.26 -4.22 -28.40
N ALA A 46 12.53 -3.94 -28.10
CA ALA A 46 12.94 -2.92 -27.14
C ALA A 46 12.74 -1.50 -27.70
N ASP A 47 13.08 -1.28 -28.98
CA ASP A 47 12.86 -0.02 -29.68
C ASP A 47 11.37 0.32 -29.76
N GLU A 48 10.52 -0.68 -29.94
CA GLU A 48 9.06 -0.53 -29.97
C GLU A 48 8.49 -0.12 -28.61
N LEU A 49 9.00 -0.71 -27.52
CA LEU A 49 8.60 -0.38 -26.14
C LEU A 49 9.31 0.87 -25.57
N GLY A 50 10.30 1.42 -26.27
CA GLY A 50 11.08 2.57 -25.82
C GLY A 50 11.95 2.27 -24.59
N VAL A 51 12.46 1.04 -24.49
CA VAL A 51 13.32 0.56 -23.39
C VAL A 51 14.64 0.00 -23.93
N HIS A 52 15.62 -0.18 -23.04
CA HIS A 52 16.89 -0.80 -23.43
C HIS A 52 16.70 -2.33 -23.67
N PRO A 53 17.38 -2.95 -24.66
CA PRO A 53 17.25 -4.39 -24.97
C PRO A 53 17.52 -5.32 -23.79
N SER A 54 18.42 -4.93 -22.88
CA SER A 54 18.68 -5.70 -21.66
C SER A 54 17.47 -5.76 -20.72
N THR A 55 16.57 -4.78 -20.74
CA THR A 55 15.32 -4.81 -19.98
C THR A 55 14.40 -5.90 -20.53
N ILE A 56 14.21 -5.96 -21.85
CA ILE A 56 13.42 -7.00 -22.52
C ILE A 56 14.01 -8.39 -22.25
N SER A 57 15.32 -8.55 -22.37
CA SER A 57 15.99 -9.83 -22.11
C SER A 57 15.70 -10.36 -20.69
N ARG A 58 15.85 -9.49 -19.67
CA ARG A 58 15.55 -9.85 -18.28
C ARG A 58 14.07 -10.12 -18.05
N GLU A 59 13.20 -9.35 -18.68
CA GLU A 59 11.75 -9.51 -18.58
C GLU A 59 11.30 -10.84 -19.18
N LEU A 60 11.74 -11.15 -20.41
CA LEU A 60 11.44 -12.42 -21.08
C LEU A 60 11.90 -13.62 -20.24
N LYS A 61 13.09 -13.54 -19.64
CA LYS A 61 13.60 -14.57 -18.71
C LYS A 61 12.74 -14.68 -17.44
N ARG A 62 12.24 -13.55 -16.92
CA ARG A 62 11.37 -13.53 -15.73
C ARG A 62 10.03 -14.20 -16.03
N GLY A 63 9.37 -13.84 -17.12
CA GLY A 63 8.07 -14.38 -17.53
C GLY A 63 8.12 -15.69 -18.31
N GLN A 64 9.28 -16.33 -18.43
CA GLN A 64 9.41 -17.60 -19.16
C GLN A 64 8.67 -18.72 -18.42
N VAL A 65 7.74 -19.36 -19.12
CA VAL A 65 6.92 -20.49 -18.66
C VAL A 65 7.01 -21.62 -19.67
N THR A 66 7.20 -22.85 -19.18
CA THR A 66 7.14 -24.07 -19.99
C THR A 66 5.70 -24.58 -19.99
N GLN A 67 5.13 -24.76 -21.17
CA GLN A 67 3.81 -25.35 -21.38
C GLN A 67 3.92 -26.63 -22.19
N LYS A 68 2.88 -27.46 -22.15
CA LYS A 68 2.79 -28.70 -22.92
C LYS A 68 1.72 -28.58 -23.98
N ASP A 69 2.06 -28.97 -25.21
CA ASP A 69 1.09 -29.10 -26.29
C ASP A 69 0.19 -30.34 -26.08
N PRO A 70 -0.94 -30.48 -26.80
CA PRO A 70 -1.78 -31.69 -26.75
C PRO A 70 -1.03 -33.00 -27.07
N LEU A 71 0.07 -32.90 -27.82
CA LEU A 71 0.98 -34.01 -28.11
C LEU A 71 2.05 -34.22 -27.01
N TRP A 72 1.85 -33.63 -25.83
CA TRP A 72 2.77 -33.65 -24.67
C TRP A 72 4.18 -33.12 -24.95
N ARG A 73 4.36 -32.32 -26.00
CA ARG A 73 5.63 -31.66 -26.32
C ARG A 73 5.79 -30.40 -25.50
N GLU A 74 6.94 -30.22 -24.89
CA GLU A 74 7.25 -29.04 -24.09
C GLU A 74 7.69 -27.88 -24.99
N TYR A 75 7.12 -26.70 -24.75
CA TYR A 75 7.53 -25.46 -25.39
C TYR A 75 7.55 -24.32 -24.38
N THR A 76 8.43 -23.34 -24.62
CA THR A 76 8.55 -22.18 -23.75
C THR A 76 7.86 -20.97 -24.37
N ILE A 77 7.13 -20.24 -23.53
CA ILE A 77 6.51 -18.95 -23.88
C ILE A 77 6.81 -17.91 -22.82
N TYR A 78 6.67 -16.66 -23.20
CA TYR A 78 6.59 -15.57 -22.25
C TYR A 78 5.12 -15.37 -21.84
N SER A 79 4.89 -15.24 -20.53
CA SER A 79 3.59 -14.87 -19.95
C SER A 79 3.76 -13.62 -19.09
N ALA A 80 2.98 -12.59 -19.39
CA ALA A 80 2.95 -11.34 -18.64
C ALA A 80 2.49 -11.58 -17.20
N SER A 81 1.41 -12.34 -17.02
CA SER A 81 0.86 -12.68 -15.70
C SER A 81 1.88 -13.42 -14.82
N ALA A 82 2.62 -14.39 -15.38
CA ALA A 82 3.64 -15.11 -14.64
C ALA A 82 4.82 -14.19 -14.24
N ALA A 83 5.20 -13.23 -15.11
CA ALA A 83 6.22 -12.25 -14.79
C ALA A 83 5.77 -11.32 -13.66
N GLN A 84 4.52 -10.86 -13.71
CA GLN A 84 3.89 -10.00 -12.71
C GLN A 84 3.79 -10.71 -11.35
N GLU A 85 3.31 -11.95 -11.34
CA GLU A 85 3.21 -12.78 -10.14
C GLU A 85 4.58 -12.97 -9.47
N LYS A 86 5.65 -13.21 -10.24
CA LYS A 86 7.01 -13.30 -9.69
C LYS A 86 7.47 -11.98 -9.07
N ILE A 87 7.12 -10.84 -9.67
CA ILE A 87 7.42 -9.52 -9.10
C ILE A 87 6.66 -9.32 -7.79
N ASP A 88 5.38 -9.66 -7.75
CA ASP A 88 4.54 -9.48 -6.57
C ASP A 88 4.94 -10.39 -5.42
N LYS A 89 5.29 -11.66 -5.71
CA LYS A 89 5.97 -12.54 -4.74
C LYS A 89 7.31 -11.98 -4.26
N GLY A 90 8.08 -11.36 -5.15
CA GLY A 90 9.29 -10.65 -4.75
C GLY A 90 9.02 -9.45 -3.85
N LYS A 91 7.88 -8.77 -4.01
CA LYS A 91 7.45 -7.67 -3.13
C LYS A 91 7.04 -8.17 -1.75
N THR A 92 6.41 -9.34 -1.64
CA THR A 92 6.03 -9.93 -0.34
C THR A 92 7.24 -10.36 0.48
N ASN A 93 8.34 -10.75 -0.18
CA ASN A 93 9.58 -11.17 0.47
C ASN A 93 10.47 -9.99 0.89
N LYS A 94 9.93 -8.77 0.96
CA LYS A 94 10.68 -7.57 1.36
C LYS A 94 10.65 -7.40 2.87
N GLY A 95 11.81 -7.05 3.43
CA GLY A 95 11.96 -6.77 4.85
C GLY A 95 12.24 -8.02 5.69
N PRO A 96 12.28 -7.88 7.02
CA PRO A 96 12.43 -9.01 7.93
C PRO A 96 11.23 -9.94 7.85
N ASP A 97 11.48 -11.24 8.00
CA ASP A 97 10.39 -12.21 8.15
C ASP A 97 9.54 -11.85 9.38
N PRO A 98 8.20 -11.98 9.30
CA PRO A 98 7.35 -11.74 10.45
C PRO A 98 7.74 -12.68 11.59
N GLU A 99 7.86 -12.12 12.80
CA GLU A 99 8.20 -12.87 14.02
C GLU A 99 7.17 -13.96 14.35
N PHE A 100 5.94 -13.78 13.89
CA PHE A 100 4.84 -14.73 14.06
C PHE A 100 4.20 -15.06 12.73
N SER A 101 4.08 -16.36 12.45
CA SER A 101 3.38 -16.92 11.29
C SER A 101 1.89 -17.10 11.58
N PRO A 102 1.01 -17.03 10.56
CA PRO A 102 -0.38 -17.43 10.69
C PRO A 102 -0.46 -18.87 11.21
N GLY A 103 -1.24 -19.08 12.28
CA GLY A 103 -1.40 -20.41 12.88
C GLY A 103 -0.47 -20.73 14.05
N ASP A 104 0.41 -19.80 14.44
CA ASP A 104 1.25 -19.93 15.63
C ASP A 104 0.42 -20.18 16.91
N SER A 105 0.95 -21.01 17.80
CA SER A 105 0.30 -21.40 19.06
C SER A 105 -0.05 -20.18 19.94
N VAL A 106 0.81 -19.17 19.96
CA VAL A 106 0.61 -17.91 20.69
C VAL A 106 -0.57 -17.12 20.12
N LEU A 107 -0.66 -17.00 18.79
CA LEU A 107 -1.75 -16.29 18.13
C LEU A 107 -3.09 -17.02 18.34
N LYS A 108 -3.11 -18.35 18.27
CA LYS A 108 -4.29 -19.18 18.57
C LYS A 108 -4.77 -19.01 20.02
N ALA A 109 -3.84 -18.91 20.96
CA ALA A 109 -4.18 -18.66 22.36
C ALA A 109 -4.81 -17.27 22.55
N ILE A 110 -4.23 -16.23 21.93
CA ILE A 110 -4.77 -14.86 21.93
C ILE A 110 -6.18 -14.85 21.32
N GLU A 111 -6.34 -15.47 20.16
CA GLU A 111 -7.61 -15.59 19.44
C GLU A 111 -8.70 -16.24 20.30
N THR A 112 -8.37 -17.37 20.94
CA THR A 112 -9.32 -18.08 21.81
C THR A 112 -9.77 -17.22 22.99
N ILE A 113 -8.85 -16.47 23.60
CA ILE A 113 -9.16 -15.58 24.73
C ILE A 113 -10.05 -14.42 24.27
N ILE A 114 -9.74 -13.78 23.15
CA ILE A 114 -10.52 -12.65 22.64
C ILE A 114 -11.93 -13.09 22.22
N ILE A 115 -12.05 -14.21 21.50
CA ILE A 115 -13.34 -14.68 20.99
C ILE A 115 -14.22 -15.22 22.12
N SER A 116 -13.69 -16.12 22.95
CA SER A 116 -14.45 -16.84 23.97
C SER A 116 -14.67 -16.02 25.24
N GLN A 117 -13.65 -15.29 25.71
CA GLN A 117 -13.73 -14.50 26.95
C GLN A 117 -14.08 -13.03 26.70
N LYS A 118 -14.19 -12.60 25.43
CA LYS A 118 -14.51 -11.21 25.04
C LYS A 118 -13.53 -10.17 25.59
N TYR A 119 -12.28 -10.56 25.76
CA TYR A 119 -11.23 -9.66 26.21
C TYR A 119 -10.76 -8.71 25.11
N SER A 120 -10.30 -7.53 25.52
CA SER A 120 -9.54 -6.66 24.60
C SER A 120 -8.17 -7.28 24.29
N PRO A 121 -7.51 -6.94 23.16
CA PRO A 121 -6.17 -7.44 22.84
C PRO A 121 -5.13 -7.19 23.95
N CYS A 122 -5.23 -6.06 24.64
CA CYS A 122 -4.37 -5.75 25.78
C CYS A 122 -4.65 -6.68 26.97
N ALA A 123 -5.93 -6.92 27.28
CA ALA A 123 -6.32 -7.82 28.35
C ALA A 123 -5.95 -9.28 28.05
N ALA A 124 -6.10 -9.73 26.80
CA ALA A 124 -5.69 -11.06 26.36
C ALA A 124 -4.17 -11.27 26.52
N LEU A 125 -3.37 -10.27 26.11
CA LEU A 125 -1.92 -10.30 26.30
C LEU A 125 -1.53 -10.34 27.78
N GLN A 126 -2.18 -9.54 28.63
CA GLN A 126 -1.93 -9.58 30.08
C GLN A 126 -2.33 -10.91 30.71
N HIS A 127 -3.44 -11.50 30.27
CA HIS A 127 -3.88 -12.82 30.72
C HIS A 127 -2.84 -13.90 30.37
N LEU A 128 -2.27 -13.85 29.17
CA LEU A 128 -1.19 -14.75 28.77
C LEU A 128 0.09 -14.52 29.55
N LYS A 129 0.45 -13.27 29.84
CA LYS A 129 1.62 -12.95 30.67
C LYS A 129 1.49 -13.46 32.11
N LYS A 130 0.27 -13.56 32.64
CA LYS A 130 0.03 -14.12 33.99
C LYS A 130 0.08 -15.64 34.01
N GLY A 131 -0.05 -16.30 32.86
CA GLY A 131 -0.01 -17.75 32.77
C GLY A 131 1.39 -18.24 32.36
N ASP A 132 1.84 -19.35 32.95
CA ASP A 132 3.17 -19.92 32.66
C ASP A 132 3.24 -20.70 31.32
N LYS A 133 2.27 -20.51 30.42
CA LYS A 133 2.17 -21.28 29.18
C LYS A 133 3.16 -20.84 28.10
N PHE A 134 3.56 -19.58 28.10
CA PHE A 134 4.47 -19.02 27.10
C PHE A 134 5.50 -18.10 27.78
N PRO A 135 6.79 -18.21 27.43
CA PRO A 135 7.79 -17.28 27.93
C PRO A 135 7.51 -15.87 27.41
N HIS A 136 7.87 -14.85 28.19
CA HIS A 136 7.59 -13.45 27.85
C HIS A 136 8.22 -13.01 26.52
N ASP A 137 9.36 -13.56 26.16
CA ASP A 137 10.08 -13.22 24.92
C ASP A 137 9.38 -13.76 23.65
N GLN A 138 8.51 -14.76 23.79
CA GLN A 138 7.73 -15.30 22.68
C GLN A 138 6.36 -14.63 22.53
N LEU A 139 6.03 -13.63 23.37
CA LEU A 139 4.74 -12.95 23.29
C LEU A 139 4.83 -11.74 22.35
N PRO A 140 3.87 -11.58 21.42
CA PRO A 140 3.85 -10.42 20.54
C PRO A 140 3.62 -9.14 21.33
N CYS A 141 4.22 -8.04 20.85
CA CYS A 141 3.89 -6.73 21.38
C CYS A 141 2.44 -6.36 21.05
N LEU A 142 1.80 -5.52 21.89
CA LEU A 142 0.40 -5.12 21.71
C LEU A 142 0.13 -4.53 20.32
N ARG A 143 1.09 -3.74 19.79
CA ARG A 143 1.01 -3.16 18.45
C ARG A 143 0.97 -4.23 17.36
N THR A 144 1.76 -5.29 17.49
CA THR A 144 1.77 -6.42 16.56
C THR A 144 0.41 -7.11 16.53
N ILE A 145 -0.22 -7.32 17.70
CA ILE A 145 -1.55 -7.93 17.78
C ILE A 145 -2.56 -7.09 17.00
N TYR A 146 -2.66 -5.78 17.26
CA TYR A 146 -3.57 -4.91 16.51
C TYR A 146 -3.25 -4.87 15.01
N HIS A 147 -1.97 -4.84 14.65
CA HIS A 147 -1.56 -4.89 13.24
C HIS A 147 -2.03 -6.19 12.58
N TYR A 148 -1.91 -7.32 13.27
CA TYR A 148 -2.30 -8.63 12.74
C TYR A 148 -3.83 -8.77 12.63
N ILE A 149 -4.60 -8.19 13.56
CA ILE A 149 -6.07 -8.12 13.44
C ILE A 149 -6.45 -7.28 12.22
N ASN A 150 -5.87 -6.07 12.06
CA ASN A 150 -6.19 -5.20 10.94
C ASN A 150 -5.73 -5.75 9.57
N ALA A 151 -4.72 -6.62 9.57
CA ALA A 151 -4.19 -7.28 8.38
C ALA A 151 -4.81 -8.67 8.14
N ASP A 152 -5.86 -9.04 8.89
CA ASP A 152 -6.58 -10.31 8.80
C ASP A 152 -5.65 -11.54 8.82
N LYS A 153 -4.61 -11.50 9.69
CA LYS A 153 -3.62 -12.59 9.82
C LYS A 153 -4.03 -13.70 10.81
N PHE A 154 -5.13 -13.51 11.53
CA PHE A 154 -5.69 -14.53 12.42
C PHE A 154 -6.63 -15.46 11.64
N GLU A 155 -6.81 -16.70 12.12
CA GLU A 155 -7.64 -17.69 11.40
C GLU A 155 -9.14 -17.38 11.50
N LYS A 156 -9.60 -16.88 12.64
CA LYS A 156 -11.01 -16.59 12.97
C LYS A 156 -11.22 -15.19 13.51
N LEU A 157 -10.20 -14.60 14.14
CA LEU A 157 -10.31 -13.30 14.78
C LEU A 157 -10.33 -12.15 13.78
N THR A 158 -11.47 -11.46 13.66
CA THR A 158 -11.61 -10.21 12.92
C THR A 158 -11.85 -9.01 13.84
N GLN A 159 -11.85 -7.81 13.27
CA GLN A 159 -12.12 -6.55 13.97
C GLN A 159 -13.45 -6.59 14.76
N ASP A 160 -14.46 -7.30 14.23
CA ASP A 160 -15.82 -7.39 14.80
C ASP A 160 -15.87 -8.15 16.12
N HIS A 161 -14.83 -8.91 16.45
CA HIS A 161 -14.74 -9.64 17.72
C HIS A 161 -14.15 -8.79 18.85
N LEU A 162 -13.61 -7.60 18.54
CA LEU A 162 -13.17 -6.69 19.58
C LEU A 162 -14.36 -6.03 20.30
N PRO A 163 -14.23 -5.71 21.60
CA PRO A 163 -15.29 -5.05 22.38
C PRO A 163 -15.85 -3.76 21.77
N ARG A 164 -15.09 -3.11 20.89
CA ARG A 164 -15.48 -1.85 20.24
C ARG A 164 -15.58 -1.96 18.72
N GLU A 165 -15.32 -3.13 18.12
CA GLU A 165 -15.44 -3.37 16.67
C GLU A 165 -14.69 -2.33 15.81
N GLY A 166 -13.56 -1.81 16.31
CA GLY A 166 -12.82 -0.72 15.65
C GLY A 166 -13.52 0.66 15.63
N LYS A 167 -14.74 0.78 16.19
CA LYS A 167 -15.49 2.04 16.25
C LYS A 167 -14.80 2.99 17.23
N THR A 168 -14.47 4.19 16.76
CA THR A 168 -14.04 5.28 17.64
C THR A 168 -15.27 6.12 18.02
N GLN A 169 -15.42 6.47 19.30
CA GLN A 169 -16.43 7.46 19.70
C GLN A 169 -16.05 8.78 19.04
N ARG A 170 -16.97 9.29 18.21
CA ARG A 170 -16.82 10.61 17.62
C ARG A 170 -16.87 11.63 18.76
N ARG A 171 -15.78 12.39 18.91
CA ARG A 171 -15.74 13.50 19.86
C ARG A 171 -16.79 14.52 19.43
N THR A 172 -17.69 14.88 20.34
CA THR A 172 -18.67 15.95 20.09
C THR A 172 -17.91 17.27 19.94
N TYR A 173 -18.00 17.87 18.75
CA TYR A 173 -17.39 19.16 18.49
C TYR A 173 -18.27 20.25 19.09
N HIS A 174 -17.82 20.86 20.19
CA HIS A 174 -18.45 22.06 20.71
C HIS A 174 -18.00 23.25 19.89
N HIS A 175 -18.88 23.76 19.03
CA HIS A 175 -18.61 24.98 18.28
C HIS A 175 -18.48 26.16 19.24
N VAL A 176 -17.27 26.74 19.33
CA VAL A 176 -17.02 27.93 20.14
C VAL A 176 -17.78 29.10 19.52
N LYS A 177 -18.84 29.58 20.18
CA LYS A 177 -19.53 30.79 19.74
C LYS A 177 -18.57 31.97 19.84
N LYS A 178 -18.21 32.57 18.70
CA LYS A 178 -17.46 33.83 18.67
C LYS A 178 -18.31 34.90 19.38
N ARG A 179 -17.81 35.46 20.49
CA ARG A 179 -18.41 36.65 21.09
C ARG A 179 -18.36 37.79 20.07
N LYS A 180 -19.50 38.38 19.73
CA LYS A 180 -19.54 39.66 19.00
C LYS A 180 -18.91 40.71 19.91
N LYS A 181 -17.76 41.28 19.51
CA LYS A 181 -17.22 42.49 20.15
C LYS A 181 -18.15 43.65 19.79
N VAL A 182 -19.16 43.91 20.60
CA VAL A 182 -19.91 45.16 20.53
C VAL A 182 -19.08 46.19 21.26
N VAL A 183 -18.43 47.08 20.51
CA VAL A 183 -17.72 48.24 21.07
C VAL A 183 -18.79 49.26 21.47
N PRO A 184 -18.87 49.69 22.73
CA PRO A 184 -19.85 50.69 23.15
C PRO A 184 -19.64 52.00 22.38
N PRO A 185 -20.71 52.76 22.09
CA PRO A 185 -20.64 53.90 21.17
C PRO A 185 -19.61 54.96 21.60
N ASN A 186 -19.42 55.18 22.90
CA ASN A 186 -18.42 56.10 23.45
C ASN A 186 -16.95 55.72 23.14
N GLN A 187 -16.67 54.51 22.67
CA GLN A 187 -15.33 54.07 22.24
C GLN A 187 -15.15 54.11 20.72
N LEU A 188 -16.16 54.55 19.96
CA LEU A 188 -16.05 54.70 18.52
C LEU A 188 -15.46 56.08 18.19
N ILE A 189 -14.54 56.12 17.22
CA ILE A 189 -13.87 57.34 16.76
C ILE A 189 -14.88 58.43 16.36
N LYS A 190 -16.07 58.07 15.88
CA LYS A 190 -17.13 59.02 15.50
C LYS A 190 -17.81 59.74 16.68
N TYR A 191 -17.72 59.22 17.90
CA TYR A 191 -18.35 59.79 19.10
C TYR A 191 -17.31 60.29 20.12
N ARG A 192 -16.05 60.45 19.71
CA ARG A 192 -15.00 61.07 20.55
C ARG A 192 -15.28 62.57 20.74
N SER A 193 -14.92 63.12 21.90
CA SER A 193 -15.04 64.57 22.13
C SER A 193 -14.11 65.35 21.20
N GLU A 194 -14.52 66.57 20.85
CA GLU A 194 -13.73 67.45 19.97
C GLU A 194 -12.42 67.90 20.62
N SER A 195 -12.37 68.02 21.96
CA SER A 195 -11.15 68.35 22.72
C SER A 195 -9.99 67.41 22.42
N ILE A 196 -10.28 66.11 22.24
CA ILE A 196 -9.30 65.07 21.89
C ILE A 196 -8.86 65.21 20.41
N ASN A 197 -9.74 65.70 19.53
CA ASN A 197 -9.43 65.87 18.11
C ASN A 197 -8.52 67.07 17.88
N ASN A 198 -8.78 68.14 18.63
CA ASN A 198 -8.09 69.41 18.56
C ASN A 198 -6.88 69.48 19.50
N ARG A 199 -6.65 68.44 20.33
CA ARG A 199 -5.56 68.37 21.33
C ARG A 199 -5.54 69.57 22.27
N GLU A 200 -6.72 69.93 22.76
CA GLU A 200 -6.90 71.12 23.60
C GLU A 200 -6.58 70.85 25.08
N GLU A 201 -6.46 69.58 25.48
CA GLU A 201 -6.15 69.17 26.86
C GLU A 201 -4.64 68.96 27.04
N GLU A 202 -4.07 69.48 28.13
CA GLU A 202 -2.64 69.37 28.41
C GLU A 202 -2.22 67.89 28.58
N GLY A 203 -1.34 67.44 27.67
CA GLY A 203 -0.86 66.06 27.61
C GLY A 203 -1.26 65.27 26.35
N HIS A 204 -1.95 65.89 25.38
CA HIS A 204 -2.35 65.31 24.08
C HIS A 204 -1.54 65.79 22.86
#